data_AF-A0A7W0D9W4-F1
#
_entry.id   AF-A0A7W0D9W4-F1
#
_cell.length_a   1.000
_cell.length_b   1.000
_cell.length_c   1.000
_cell.angle_alpha   90.00
_cell.angle_beta   90.00
_cell.angle_gamma   90.00
#
_symmetry.space_group_name_H-M   'P 1'
#
loop_
_entity.id
_entity.type
_entity.pdbx_description
1 polymer ?
#
loop_
_entity_poly.entity_id
_entity_poly.type
_entity_poly.pdbx_seq_one_letter_code
_entity_poly.pdbx_strand_id
1 'polypeptide(L)'
;MANTYKRFIQNQLEKAKSTASEFITSRSDEQDEDTLELSPDTYDQLRVIANMQHTTVQEIVNSIITQYLESSPYEITHISVDQKEDNPLLYLDGICKLED
;
A
#
# COMPACT_ATOMS: atom_id res chain seq x y z
N MET A 1 -5.70 47.56 -26.34
CA MET A 1 -6.37 46.76 -25.28
C MET A 1 -6.24 45.23 -25.44
N ALA A 2 -5.94 44.67 -26.62
CA ALA A 2 -5.82 43.21 -26.79
C ALA A 2 -4.54 42.58 -26.19
N ASN A 3 -3.41 43.31 -26.19
CA ASN A 3 -2.11 42.78 -25.70
C ASN A 3 -2.04 42.59 -24.18
N THR A 4 -2.81 43.37 -23.41
CA THR A 4 -2.88 43.24 -21.94
C THR A 4 -3.69 42.02 -21.52
N TYR A 5 -4.76 41.70 -22.24
CA TYR A 5 -5.58 40.51 -22.00
C TYR A 5 -4.81 39.21 -22.33
N LYS A 6 -4.09 39.19 -23.47
CA LYS A 6 -3.23 38.04 -23.82
C LYS A 6 -2.17 37.76 -22.75
N ARG A 7 -1.53 38.80 -22.22
CA ARG A 7 -0.54 38.69 -21.13
C ARG A 7 -1.16 38.22 -19.82
N PHE A 8 -2.40 38.63 -19.52
CA PHE A 8 -3.12 38.18 -18.34
C PHE A 8 -3.45 36.68 -18.39
N ILE A 9 -3.98 36.19 -19.52
CA ILE A 9 -4.28 34.76 -19.69
C ILE A 9 -3.03 33.91 -19.59
N GLN A 10 -1.92 34.38 -20.17
CA GLN A 10 -0.64 33.68 -20.11
C GLN A 10 -0.10 33.59 -18.67
N ASN A 11 -0.22 34.67 -17.88
CA ASN A 11 0.14 34.64 -16.46
C ASN A 11 -0.74 33.70 -15.64
N GLN A 12 -2.03 33.60 -15.94
CA GLN A 12 -2.93 32.68 -15.22
C GLN A 12 -2.62 31.21 -15.55
N LEU A 13 -2.26 30.92 -16.80
CA LEU A 13 -1.85 29.58 -17.22
C LEU A 13 -0.52 29.16 -16.58
N GLU A 14 0.46 30.07 -16.53
CA GLU A 14 1.74 29.83 -15.83
C GLU A 14 1.54 29.59 -14.33
N LYS A 15 0.66 30.37 -13.68
CA LYS A 15 0.29 30.14 -12.28
C LYS A 15 -0.37 28.78 -12.07
N ALA A 16 -1.34 28.42 -12.91
CA ALA A 16 -2.00 27.11 -12.82
C ALA A 16 -1.02 25.95 -13.04
N LYS A 17 -0.08 26.11 -13.99
CA LYS A 17 0.97 25.12 -14.24
C LYS A 17 1.91 24.97 -13.04
N SER A 18 2.34 26.08 -12.43
CA SER A 18 3.17 26.04 -11.22
C SER A 18 2.45 25.38 -10.06
N THR A 19 1.19 25.76 -9.79
CA THR A 19 0.40 25.17 -8.69
C THR A 19 0.12 23.69 -8.91
N ALA A 20 -0.18 23.27 -10.14
CA ALA A 20 -0.38 21.85 -10.46
C ALA A 20 0.93 21.06 -10.31
N SER A 21 2.05 21.62 -10.75
CA SER A 21 3.36 20.99 -10.61
C SER A 21 3.75 20.85 -9.13
N GLU A 22 3.54 21.88 -8.32
CA GLU A 22 3.79 21.86 -6.88
C GLU A 22 2.90 20.85 -6.16
N PHE A 23 1.63 20.71 -6.56
CA PHE A 23 0.71 19.70 -6.02
C PHE A 23 1.10 18.27 -6.40
N ILE A 24 1.60 18.05 -7.63
CA ILE A 24 2.08 16.74 -8.06
C ILE A 24 3.38 16.38 -7.33
N THR A 25 4.31 17.32 -7.18
CA THR A 25 5.58 17.10 -6.47
C THR A 25 5.35 16.86 -4.97
N SER A 26 4.44 17.60 -4.33
CA SER A 26 4.08 17.40 -2.91
C SER A 26 3.53 16.01 -2.61
N ARG A 27 2.99 15.29 -3.61
CA ARG A 27 2.43 13.94 -3.43
C ARG A 27 3.44 12.82 -3.70
N SER A 28 4.62 13.15 -4.24
CA SER A 28 5.62 12.15 -4.62
C SER A 28 6.64 11.86 -3.52
N ASP A 29 6.81 12.76 -2.56
CA ASP A 29 7.79 12.60 -1.46
C ASP A 29 7.19 11.95 -0.21
N GLU A 30 5.87 11.71 -0.19
CA GLU A 30 5.22 10.76 0.72
C GLU A 30 5.16 9.40 0.02
N GLN A 31 6.33 8.89 -0.41
CA GLN A 31 6.47 7.44 -0.44
C GLN A 31 6.42 7.03 1.02
N ASP A 32 5.23 6.63 1.46
CA ASP A 32 5.08 5.73 2.61
C ASP A 32 5.95 4.52 2.30
N GLU A 33 7.25 4.59 2.64
CA GLU A 33 8.05 3.38 2.79
C GLU A 33 7.28 2.57 3.83
N ASP A 34 6.71 1.44 3.41
CA ASP A 34 5.93 0.54 4.27
C ASP A 34 6.78 0.16 5.48
N THR A 35 6.70 0.96 6.53
CA THR A 35 7.60 0.91 7.68
C THR A 35 6.94 0.03 8.73
N LEU A 36 7.54 -1.12 8.98
CA LEU A 36 7.07 -2.04 10.02
C LEU A 36 7.68 -1.66 11.37
N GLU A 37 6.86 -1.15 12.28
CA GLU A 37 7.29 -0.92 13.66
C GLU A 37 7.41 -2.25 14.42
N LEU A 38 8.61 -2.53 14.92
CA LEU A 38 8.91 -3.73 15.71
C LEU A 38 9.18 -3.35 17.15
N SER A 39 8.78 -4.24 18.07
CA SER A 39 9.16 -4.10 19.48
C SER A 39 10.69 -4.18 19.62
N PRO A 40 11.32 -3.40 20.52
CA PRO A 40 12.77 -3.36 20.66
C PRO A 40 13.40 -4.74 20.89
N ASP A 41 12.79 -5.54 21.77
CA ASP A 41 13.26 -6.90 22.09
C ASP A 41 13.19 -7.85 20.89
N THR A 42 12.19 -7.65 20.02
CA THR A 42 12.01 -8.44 18.79
C THR A 42 13.02 -8.03 17.73
N TYR A 43 13.27 -6.72 17.59
CA TYR A 43 14.28 -6.21 16.66
C TYR A 43 15.68 -6.70 17.02
N ASP A 44 16.06 -6.69 18.30
CA ASP A 44 17.36 -7.17 18.74
C ASP A 44 17.56 -8.67 18.44
N GLN A 45 16.52 -9.48 18.64
CA GLN A 45 16.55 -10.90 18.28
C GLN A 45 16.72 -11.09 16.77
N LEU A 46 15.93 -10.38 15.96
CA LEU A 46 16.03 -10.45 14.50
C LEU A 46 17.39 -9.97 14.00
N ARG A 47 17.97 -8.95 14.64
CA ARG A 47 19.29 -8.42 14.30
C ARG A 47 20.41 -9.43 14.59
N VAL A 48 20.33 -10.17 15.70
CA VAL A 48 21.29 -11.25 15.99
C VAL A 48 21.22 -12.32 14.89
N ILE A 49 20.01 -12.72 14.49
CA ILE A 49 19.79 -13.71 13.43
C ILE A 49 20.30 -13.19 12.07
N ALA A 50 20.02 -11.93 11.73
CA ALA A 50 20.51 -11.26 10.53
C ALA A 50 22.04 -11.31 10.44
N ASN A 51 22.71 -10.97 11.54
CA ASN A 51 24.16 -11.02 11.64
C ASN A 51 24.72 -12.44 11.49
N MET A 52 24.04 -13.45 12.03
CA MET A 52 24.45 -14.86 11.90
C MET A 52 24.28 -15.38 10.47
N GLN A 53 23.25 -14.93 9.76
CA GLN A 53 22.93 -15.36 8.40
C GLN A 53 23.60 -14.49 7.31
N HIS A 54 24.33 -13.44 7.71
CA HIS A 54 24.88 -12.42 6.81
C HIS A 54 23.81 -11.77 5.91
N THR A 55 22.61 -11.57 6.46
CA THR A 55 21.46 -10.96 5.77
C THR A 55 21.01 -9.70 6.50
N THR A 56 19.98 -9.04 5.96
CA THR A 56 19.34 -7.89 6.61
C THR A 56 18.12 -8.31 7.43
N VAL A 57 17.76 -7.51 8.44
CA VAL A 57 16.53 -7.71 9.22
C VAL A 57 15.29 -7.68 8.31
N GLN A 58 15.31 -6.82 7.28
CA GLN A 58 14.23 -6.72 6.30
C GLN A 58 14.05 -8.03 5.52
N GLU A 59 15.11 -8.66 5.03
CA GLU A 59 15.03 -9.94 4.32
C GLU A 59 14.49 -11.06 5.20
N ILE A 60 14.89 -11.10 6.48
CA ILE A 60 14.36 -12.08 7.44
C ILE A 60 12.86 -11.87 7.65
N VAL A 61 12.44 -10.63 7.90
CA VAL A 61 11.02 -10.30 8.10
C VAL A 61 10.22 -10.67 6.86
N ASN A 62 10.69 -10.30 5.67
CA ASN A 62 10.04 -10.65 4.41
C ASN A 62 9.93 -12.18 4.24
N SER A 63 11.00 -12.93 4.53
CA SER A 63 10.98 -14.38 4.44
C SER A 63 9.98 -15.01 5.40
N ILE A 64 9.86 -14.49 6.63
CA ILE A 64 8.88 -14.98 7.62
C ILE A 64 7.47 -14.70 7.12
N ILE A 65 7.21 -13.50 6.60
CA ILE A 65 5.91 -13.12 6.04
C ILE A 65 5.55 -14.04 4.86
N THR A 66 6.47 -14.24 3.91
CA THR A 66 6.25 -15.14 2.77
C THR A 66 5.95 -16.56 3.24
N GLN A 67 6.75 -17.09 4.17
CA GLN A 67 6.53 -18.43 4.69
C GLN A 67 5.19 -18.55 5.43
N TYR A 68 4.79 -17.53 6.18
CA TYR A 68 3.47 -17.48 6.82
C TYR A 68 2.35 -17.52 5.78
N LEU A 69 2.44 -16.69 4.73
CA LEU A 69 1.45 -16.63 3.66
C LEU A 69 1.36 -17.94 2.86
N GLU A 70 2.49 -18.62 2.61
CA GLU A 70 2.52 -19.93 1.95
C GLU A 70 1.98 -21.05 2.85
N SER A 71 2.23 -20.96 4.16
CA SER A 71 1.77 -21.95 5.14
C SER A 71 0.32 -21.78 5.56
N SER A 72 -0.22 -20.56 5.42
CA SER A 72 -1.64 -20.32 5.60
C SER A 72 -2.34 -20.99 4.43
N PRO A 73 -3.15 -22.05 4.63
CA PRO A 73 -4.18 -22.28 3.66
C PRO A 73 -4.92 -20.95 3.59
N TYR A 74 -4.98 -20.33 2.40
CA TYR A 74 -6.09 -19.46 2.09
C TYR A 74 -7.31 -20.38 2.23
N GLU A 75 -7.78 -20.58 3.46
CA GLU A 75 -9.14 -21.00 3.70
C GLU A 75 -9.94 -19.84 3.14
N ILE A 76 -10.25 -19.94 1.85
CA ILE A 76 -11.45 -19.36 1.28
C ILE A 76 -12.52 -19.82 2.24
N THR A 77 -12.86 -18.97 3.21
CA THR A 77 -13.80 -19.29 4.28
C THR A 77 -14.99 -19.91 3.60
N HIS A 78 -15.20 -21.20 3.83
CA HIS A 78 -16.20 -21.94 3.08
C HIS A 78 -17.56 -21.51 3.63
N ILE A 79 -18.11 -20.42 3.09
CA ILE A 79 -19.33 -19.79 3.59
C ILE A 79 -20.45 -20.84 3.51
N SER A 80 -20.95 -21.25 4.67
CA SER A 80 -21.97 -22.29 4.78
C SER A 80 -23.29 -21.81 4.15
N VAL A 81 -24.15 -22.76 3.78
CA VAL A 81 -25.47 -22.44 3.21
C VAL A 81 -26.32 -21.64 4.21
N ASP A 82 -26.22 -21.96 5.50
CA ASP A 82 -26.96 -21.25 6.55
C ASP A 82 -26.49 -19.79 6.69
N GLN A 83 -25.18 -19.53 6.65
CA GLN A 83 -24.61 -18.17 6.71
C GLN A 83 -24.97 -17.32 5.48
N LYS A 84 -25.14 -18.00 4.35
CA LYS A 84 -25.58 -17.42 3.09
C LYS A 84 -27.05 -17.02 3.09
N GLU A 85 -27.91 -17.79 3.75
CA GLU A 85 -29.32 -17.47 3.92
C GLU A 85 -29.52 -16.30 4.89
N ASP A 86 -28.71 -16.20 5.94
CA ASP A 86 -28.76 -15.11 6.93
C ASP A 86 -28.19 -13.79 6.41
N ASN A 87 -27.17 -13.82 5.54
CA ASN A 87 -26.62 -12.61 4.93
C ASN A 87 -26.29 -12.79 3.43
N PRO A 88 -27.20 -12.39 2.54
CA PRO A 88 -27.01 -12.59 1.10
C PRO A 88 -25.86 -11.75 0.50
N LEU A 89 -25.35 -10.72 1.19
CA LEU A 89 -24.20 -9.94 0.71
C LEU A 89 -22.88 -10.72 0.77
N LEU A 90 -22.82 -11.78 1.58
CA LEU A 90 -21.67 -12.69 1.65
C LEU A 90 -21.46 -13.44 0.32
N TYR A 91 -22.50 -13.63 -0.49
CA TYR A 91 -22.35 -14.18 -1.84
C TYR A 91 -21.57 -13.25 -2.76
N LEU A 92 -21.82 -11.94 -2.68
CA LEU A 92 -21.15 -10.95 -3.52
C LEU A 92 -19.67 -10.83 -3.14
N ASP A 93 -19.35 -10.82 -1.84
CA ASP A 93 -17.96 -10.82 -1.36
C ASP A 93 -17.18 -12.07 -1.82
N GLY A 94 -17.84 -13.24 -1.80
CA GLY A 94 -17.24 -14.48 -2.31
C GLY A 94 -17.02 -14.51 -3.83
N ILE A 95 -17.88 -13.83 -4.61
CA ILE A 95 -17.76 -13.77 -6.09
C ILE A 95 -16.73 -12.70 -6.51
N CYS A 96 -16.68 -11.55 -5.84
CA CYS A 96 -15.75 -10.47 -6.17
C CYS A 96 -14.28 -10.81 -5.85
N LYS A 97 -14.02 -11.78 -4.97
CA LYS A 97 -12.66 -12.25 -4.63
C LYS A 97 -12.11 -13.31 -5.59
N LEU A 98 -12.88 -13.71 -6.61
CA LEU A 98 -12.53 -14.73 -7.62
C LEU A 98 -12.08 -14.14 -8.96
N GLU A 99 -11.85 -12.83 -9.06
CA GLU A 99 -11.30 -12.24 -10.30
C GLU A 99 -9.77 -12.34 -10.32
N ASP A 100 -9.25 -13.06 -11.34
CA ASP A 100 -7.85 -13.09 -11.80
C ASP A 100 -7.39 -11.72 -12.37
#